data_AF-A0A2G2KAK3-F1
#
_entry.id   AF-A0A2G2KAK3-F1
#
_cell.length_a   1.000
_cell.length_b   1.000
_cell.length_c   1.000
_cell.angle_alpha   90.00
_cell.angle_beta   90.00
_cell.angle_gamma   90.00
#
_symmetry.space_group_name_H-M   'P 1'
#
loop_
_entity.id
_entity.type
_entity.pdbx_description
1 polymer ?
#
loop_
_entity_poly.entity_id
_entity_poly.type
_entity_poly.pdbx_seq_one_letter_code
_entity_poly.pdbx_strand_id
1 'polypeptide(L)'
;MSFNKIIFFFSLSTLYLLINSCTSESAEELYVSNDATAKIVYNSKLKTIINNKCISCHDYHLEGTNRYNTYEKTKSAISEMMARIYSTSNTIMPPADASILTPEEKLVFEDFYNALNNIETEKFVVTWTAYKFPDFNNRASVSGTFGGIDYILNNEYSNPIDILENATVTINTTSVNVGGNDEKTQNTAYFFSLFTPEIVGIVNSYTVQKALITFSMNGIEQQVEFDITLEENKLILNGSVPDMNLFNWQSAYDGFATVCGEYHQQKVWEDITVKIEISL
;
A
#
# COMPACT_ATOMS: atom_id res chain seq x y z
N MET A 1 0.32 -52.29 53.75
CA MET A 1 0.53 -51.86 52.35
C MET A 1 0.97 -50.39 52.44
N SER A 2 2.28 -50.11 52.32
CA SER A 2 2.85 -48.86 52.83
C SER A 2 2.68 -47.68 51.87
N PHE A 3 2.37 -46.53 52.46
CA PHE A 3 2.10 -45.22 51.83
C PHE A 3 3.20 -44.74 50.85
N ASN A 4 4.41 -45.29 50.92
CA ASN A 4 5.55 -44.89 50.08
C ASN A 4 5.44 -45.32 48.61
N LYS A 5 4.60 -46.31 48.27
CA LYS A 5 4.40 -46.71 46.86
C LYS A 5 3.44 -45.80 46.09
N ILE A 6 2.56 -45.07 46.78
CA ILE A 6 1.56 -44.20 46.14
C ILE A 6 2.19 -42.86 45.72
N ILE A 7 3.13 -42.32 46.51
CA ILE A 7 3.81 -41.06 46.20
C ILE A 7 4.71 -41.20 44.96
N PHE A 8 5.37 -42.34 44.77
CA PHE A 8 6.26 -42.57 43.63
C PHE A 8 5.49 -42.73 42.29
N PHE A 9 4.26 -43.24 42.33
CA PHE A 9 3.41 -43.31 41.14
C PHE A 9 2.80 -41.95 40.78
N PHE A 10 2.47 -41.11 41.77
CA PHE A 10 1.97 -39.76 41.52
C PHE A 10 3.06 -38.81 41.01
N SER A 11 4.32 -38.94 41.45
CA SER A 11 5.42 -38.10 40.95
C SER A 11 5.89 -38.47 39.54
N LEU A 12 5.65 -39.71 39.09
CA LEU A 12 6.00 -40.14 37.73
C LEU A 12 4.90 -39.80 36.71
N SER A 13 3.64 -39.75 37.15
CA SER A 13 2.51 -39.34 36.30
C SER A 13 2.48 -37.84 36.01
N THR A 14 2.96 -36.99 36.92
CA THR A 14 3.03 -35.54 36.69
C THR A 14 4.22 -35.13 35.82
N LEU A 15 5.29 -35.94 35.76
CA LEU A 15 6.42 -35.71 34.86
C LEU A 15 6.13 -36.15 33.41
N TYR A 16 5.24 -37.14 33.21
CA TYR A 16 4.84 -37.60 31.87
C TYR A 16 3.85 -36.66 31.17
N LEU A 17 3.15 -35.81 31.94
CA LEU A 17 2.24 -34.78 31.41
C LEU A 17 2.95 -33.49 31.00
N LEU A 18 4.25 -33.32 31.31
CA LEU A 18 5.02 -32.13 30.97
C LEU A 18 5.91 -32.29 29.72
N ILE A 19 6.00 -33.49 29.13
CA ILE A 19 6.80 -33.76 27.92
C ILE A 19 5.97 -33.94 26.64
N ASN A 20 4.63 -33.81 26.70
CA ASN A 20 3.75 -33.87 25.52
C ASN A 20 3.08 -32.53 25.17
N SER A 21 3.49 -31.42 25.78
CA SER A 21 3.01 -30.06 25.42
C SER A 21 3.98 -29.28 24.53
N CYS A 22 5.05 -29.91 24.05
CA CYS A 22 5.77 -29.39 22.90
C CYS A 22 5.20 -30.07 21.65
N THR A 23 4.11 -29.52 21.13
CA THR A 23 3.86 -29.65 19.69
C THR A 23 5.08 -29.06 18.99
N SER A 24 5.66 -29.79 18.06
CA SER A 24 6.66 -29.24 17.15
C SER A 24 5.95 -28.29 16.19
N GLU A 25 5.47 -27.16 16.69
CA GLU A 25 5.14 -26.02 15.85
C GLU A 25 6.49 -25.49 15.36
N SER A 26 6.85 -25.89 14.14
CA SER A 26 7.95 -25.27 13.41
C SER A 26 7.70 -23.77 13.35
N ALA A 27 8.75 -22.97 13.53
CA ALA A 27 8.68 -21.51 13.38
C ALA A 27 8.11 -21.06 12.02
N GLU A 28 7.95 -21.97 11.05
CA GLU A 28 7.24 -21.77 9.79
C GLU A 28 5.73 -21.53 9.90
N GLU A 29 5.05 -21.92 11.00
CA GLU A 29 3.60 -21.63 11.19
C GLU A 29 3.32 -20.21 11.71
N LEU A 30 4.37 -19.47 12.10
CA LEU A 30 4.26 -18.07 12.55
C LEU A 30 4.14 -17.05 11.40
N TYR A 31 4.29 -17.50 10.15
CA TYR A 31 4.07 -16.68 8.97
C TYR A 31 2.91 -17.28 8.17
N VAL A 32 1.74 -16.65 8.24
CA VAL A 32 0.61 -16.94 7.34
C VAL A 32 1.01 -16.46 5.93
N SER A 33 1.92 -17.15 5.25
CA SER A 33 2.25 -16.83 3.86
C SER A 33 1.02 -17.13 3.01
N ASN A 34 0.52 -16.14 2.25
CA ASN A 34 -0.57 -16.36 1.30
C ASN A 34 -0.05 -17.05 0.04
N ASP A 35 0.42 -18.27 0.26
CA ASP A 35 1.05 -19.17 -0.71
C ASP A 35 0.14 -19.38 -1.94
N ALA A 36 -1.18 -19.33 -1.74
CA ALA A 36 -2.17 -19.42 -2.80
C ALA A 36 -2.11 -18.23 -3.77
N THR A 37 -2.16 -16.99 -3.28
CA THR A 37 -2.04 -15.79 -4.12
C THR A 37 -0.67 -15.72 -4.81
N ALA A 38 0.41 -16.00 -4.06
CA ALA A 38 1.75 -16.04 -4.63
C ALA A 38 1.89 -17.12 -5.73
N LYS A 39 1.26 -18.29 -5.57
CA LYS A 39 1.22 -19.34 -6.61
C LYS A 39 0.51 -18.89 -7.87
N ILE A 40 -0.54 -18.07 -7.76
CA ILE A 40 -1.23 -17.50 -8.92
C ILE A 40 -0.27 -16.61 -9.70
N VAL A 41 0.31 -15.60 -9.04
CA VAL A 41 1.28 -14.67 -9.66
C VAL A 41 2.45 -15.42 -10.29
N TYR A 42 2.97 -16.44 -9.58
CA TYR A 42 4.07 -17.26 -10.09
C TYR A 42 3.70 -17.97 -11.39
N ASN A 43 2.59 -18.69 -11.40
CA ASN A 43 2.21 -19.52 -12.53
C ASN A 43 1.71 -18.70 -13.74
N SER A 44 1.07 -17.55 -13.51
CA SER A 44 0.50 -16.73 -14.59
C SER A 44 1.53 -15.83 -15.26
N LYS A 45 2.50 -15.29 -14.50
CA LYS A 45 3.43 -14.27 -15.01
C LYS A 45 4.90 -14.63 -14.74
N LEU A 46 5.28 -14.81 -13.48
CA LEU A 46 6.70 -14.82 -13.08
C LEU A 46 7.49 -15.99 -13.67
N LYS A 47 6.88 -17.18 -13.72
CA LYS A 47 7.52 -18.39 -14.24
C LYS A 47 8.02 -18.20 -15.68
N THR A 48 7.24 -17.54 -16.52
CA THR A 48 7.61 -17.26 -17.91
C THR A 48 8.83 -16.34 -17.99
N ILE A 49 8.87 -15.29 -17.17
CA ILE A 49 10.00 -14.35 -17.11
C ILE A 49 11.26 -15.06 -16.65
N ILE A 50 11.17 -15.83 -15.57
CA ILE A 50 12.31 -16.61 -15.05
C ILE A 50 12.84 -17.58 -16.10
N ASN A 51 11.94 -18.33 -16.76
CA ASN A 51 12.34 -19.31 -17.78
C ASN A 51 13.07 -18.66 -18.95
N ASN A 52 12.63 -17.47 -19.37
CA ASN A 52 13.16 -16.80 -20.55
C ASN A 52 14.43 -16.00 -20.26
N LYS A 53 14.56 -15.42 -19.06
CA LYS A 53 15.59 -14.39 -18.78
C LYS A 53 16.53 -14.72 -17.64
N CYS A 54 16.19 -15.68 -16.77
CA CYS A 54 16.99 -16.01 -15.59
C CYS A 54 17.59 -17.42 -15.69
N ILE A 55 16.84 -18.40 -16.20
CA ILE A 55 17.24 -19.82 -16.14
C ILE A 55 18.58 -20.09 -16.83
N SER A 56 18.89 -19.44 -17.96
CA SER A 56 20.15 -19.68 -18.69
C SER A 56 21.41 -19.49 -17.82
N CYS A 57 21.39 -18.55 -16.87
CA CYS A 57 22.47 -18.32 -15.92
C CYS A 57 22.33 -19.11 -14.61
N HIS A 58 21.12 -19.56 -14.30
CA HIS A 58 20.76 -20.14 -13.00
C HIS A 58 20.55 -21.65 -12.99
N ASP A 59 20.53 -22.30 -14.16
CA ASP A 59 20.35 -23.76 -14.27
C ASP A 59 21.68 -24.53 -14.36
N TYR A 60 22.82 -23.83 -14.38
CA TYR A 60 24.14 -24.42 -14.56
C TYR A 60 24.62 -25.25 -13.35
N HIS A 61 23.97 -25.09 -12.19
CA HIS A 61 24.31 -25.83 -10.97
C HIS A 61 23.37 -27.01 -10.81
N LEU A 62 23.92 -28.23 -10.83
CA LEU A 62 23.15 -29.48 -10.67
C LEU A 62 22.38 -29.50 -9.35
N GLU A 63 22.90 -28.85 -8.29
CA GLU A 63 22.25 -28.63 -6.99
C GLU A 63 22.67 -27.27 -6.39
N GLY A 64 21.76 -26.57 -5.67
CA GLY A 64 22.07 -25.32 -4.96
C GLY A 64 20.91 -24.32 -4.80
N THR A 65 21.09 -23.35 -3.89
CA THR A 65 20.13 -22.27 -3.54
C THR A 65 19.89 -21.26 -4.67
N ASN A 66 20.74 -21.24 -5.71
CA ASN A 66 20.68 -20.27 -6.80
C ASN A 66 19.90 -20.76 -8.04
N ARG A 67 19.04 -21.78 -7.89
CA ARG A 67 18.16 -22.25 -8.98
C ARG A 67 16.76 -21.70 -8.81
N TYR A 68 16.20 -21.04 -9.81
CA TYR A 68 14.86 -20.42 -9.71
C TYR A 68 13.79 -21.18 -10.52
N ASN A 69 14.08 -22.42 -10.92
CA ASN A 69 13.26 -23.19 -11.87
C ASN A 69 11.97 -23.81 -11.30
N THR A 70 11.66 -23.56 -10.02
CA THR A 70 10.47 -24.07 -9.33
C THR A 70 9.94 -23.03 -8.37
N TYR A 71 8.62 -23.04 -8.13
CA TYR A 71 7.95 -22.16 -7.16
C TYR A 71 8.69 -22.07 -5.82
N GLU A 72 8.98 -23.21 -5.18
CA GLU A 72 9.59 -23.23 -3.84
C GLU A 72 10.96 -22.54 -3.81
N LYS A 73 11.77 -22.75 -4.85
CA LYS A 73 13.08 -22.11 -4.92
C LYS A 73 13.00 -20.62 -5.27
N THR A 74 12.06 -20.22 -6.12
CA THR A 74 11.79 -18.81 -6.38
C THR A 74 11.30 -18.13 -5.10
N LYS A 75 10.36 -18.76 -4.37
CA LYS A 75 9.86 -18.33 -3.07
C LYS A 75 11.00 -18.15 -2.06
N SER A 76 11.92 -19.11 -1.95
CA SER A 76 13.05 -19.00 -1.01
C SER A 76 14.06 -17.92 -1.39
N ALA A 77 14.19 -17.58 -2.67
CA ALA A 77 15.21 -16.66 -3.17
C ALA A 77 14.70 -15.23 -3.44
N ILE A 78 13.38 -14.99 -3.38
CA ILE A 78 12.77 -13.76 -3.91
C ILE A 78 13.36 -12.48 -3.30
N SER A 79 13.63 -12.46 -1.99
CA SER A 79 14.20 -11.29 -1.32
C SER A 79 15.59 -10.94 -1.86
N GLU A 80 16.43 -11.94 -2.08
CA GLU A 80 17.77 -11.76 -2.67
C GLU A 80 17.68 -11.36 -4.15
N MET A 81 16.73 -11.94 -4.88
CA MET A 81 16.46 -11.59 -6.27
C MET A 81 16.07 -10.11 -6.39
N MET A 82 15.13 -9.65 -5.55
CA MET A 82 14.72 -8.24 -5.50
C MET A 82 15.91 -7.31 -5.23
N ALA A 83 16.73 -7.61 -4.22
CA ALA A 83 17.91 -6.80 -3.91
C ALA A 83 18.89 -6.66 -5.10
N ARG A 84 19.00 -7.71 -5.93
CA ARG A 84 19.88 -7.71 -7.10
C ARG A 84 19.25 -7.12 -8.35
N ILE A 85 17.94 -7.26 -8.54
CA ILE A 85 17.20 -6.65 -9.67
C ILE A 85 17.25 -5.12 -9.59
N TYR A 86 17.21 -4.56 -8.38
CA TYR A 86 17.23 -3.11 -8.15
C TYR A 86 18.61 -2.57 -7.71
N SER A 87 19.66 -3.40 -7.75
CA SER A 87 21.03 -3.01 -7.39
C SER A 87 21.62 -2.02 -8.41
N THR A 88 22.24 -0.95 -7.94
CA THR A 88 23.03 -0.01 -8.77
C THR A 88 24.52 -0.36 -8.81
N SER A 89 24.90 -1.48 -8.21
CA SER A 89 26.29 -1.97 -8.14
C SER A 89 26.57 -3.06 -9.19
N ASN A 90 27.77 -3.65 -9.14
CA ASN A 90 28.19 -4.74 -10.03
C ASN A 90 27.48 -6.08 -9.77
N THR A 91 26.53 -6.16 -8.83
CA THR A 91 25.78 -7.39 -8.50
C THR A 91 24.42 -7.49 -9.18
N ILE A 92 24.11 -6.56 -10.09
CA ILE A 92 22.81 -6.45 -10.78
C ILE A 92 22.40 -7.76 -11.47
N MET A 93 21.10 -8.06 -11.45
CA MET A 93 20.51 -9.18 -12.17
C MET A 93 19.32 -8.75 -13.02
N PRO A 94 19.22 -9.22 -14.29
CA PRO A 94 20.23 -9.99 -15.03
C PRO A 94 21.53 -9.20 -15.28
N PRO A 95 22.67 -9.86 -15.49
CA PRO A 95 23.93 -9.17 -15.83
C PRO A 95 23.81 -8.44 -17.17
N ALA A 96 24.66 -7.43 -17.39
CA ALA A 96 24.57 -6.50 -18.52
C ALA A 96 24.67 -7.16 -19.91
N ASP A 97 25.27 -8.35 -20.00
CA ASP A 97 25.41 -9.17 -21.20
C ASP A 97 24.26 -10.16 -21.43
N ALA A 98 23.27 -10.21 -20.54
CA ALA A 98 22.08 -11.03 -20.64
C ALA A 98 20.84 -10.23 -21.08
N SER A 99 19.73 -10.93 -21.34
CA SER A 99 18.43 -10.30 -21.61
C SER A 99 17.91 -9.58 -20.36
N ILE A 100 17.96 -8.25 -20.38
CA ILE A 100 17.55 -7.40 -19.26
C ILE A 100 16.03 -7.47 -19.04
N LEU A 101 15.63 -7.34 -17.77
CA LEU A 101 14.22 -7.21 -17.39
C LEU A 101 13.69 -5.84 -17.78
N THR A 102 12.51 -5.79 -18.41
CA THR A 102 11.78 -4.54 -18.60
C THR A 102 11.22 -4.05 -17.27
N PRO A 103 10.84 -2.76 -17.14
CA PRO A 103 10.18 -2.25 -15.94
C PRO A 103 8.96 -3.08 -15.53
N GLU A 104 8.13 -3.48 -16.49
CA GLU A 104 6.93 -4.29 -16.26
C GLU A 104 7.26 -5.69 -15.75
N GLU A 105 8.35 -6.29 -16.24
CA GLU A 105 8.79 -7.61 -15.78
C GLU A 105 9.39 -7.56 -14.37
N LYS A 106 10.08 -6.47 -13.99
CA LYS A 106 10.56 -6.28 -12.62
C LYS A 106 9.38 -6.24 -11.63
N LEU A 107 8.27 -5.62 -12.02
CA LEU A 107 7.07 -5.57 -11.18
C LEU A 107 6.47 -6.93 -10.88
N VAL A 108 6.60 -7.89 -11.79
CA VAL A 108 6.13 -9.24 -11.52
C VAL A 108 6.91 -9.91 -10.37
N PHE A 109 8.18 -9.55 -10.15
CA PHE A 109 8.92 -10.01 -8.97
C PHE A 109 8.44 -9.32 -7.69
N GLU A 110 8.11 -8.03 -7.76
CA GLU A 110 7.54 -7.26 -6.66
C GLU A 110 6.15 -7.78 -6.27
N ASP A 111 5.24 -7.99 -7.24
CA ASP A 111 3.92 -8.60 -7.05
C ASP A 111 4.03 -9.94 -6.33
N PHE A 112 4.99 -10.77 -6.73
CA PHE A 112 5.21 -12.09 -6.12
C PHE A 112 5.75 -11.96 -4.70
N TYR A 113 6.71 -11.06 -4.46
CA TYR A 113 7.23 -10.76 -3.12
C TYR A 113 6.11 -10.26 -2.20
N ASN A 114 5.28 -9.34 -2.68
CA ASN A 114 4.18 -8.77 -1.92
C ASN A 114 3.11 -9.81 -1.60
N ALA A 115 2.73 -10.64 -2.59
CA ALA A 115 1.80 -11.74 -2.40
C ALA A 115 2.29 -12.77 -1.35
N LEU A 116 3.61 -13.05 -1.31
CA LEU A 116 4.17 -13.95 -0.31
C LEU A 116 4.12 -13.38 1.11
N ASN A 117 4.31 -12.07 1.23
CA ASN A 117 4.44 -11.37 2.52
C ASN A 117 3.13 -10.72 2.98
N ASN A 118 2.01 -10.94 2.30
CA ASN A 118 0.74 -10.23 2.52
C ASN A 118 0.92 -8.70 2.55
N ILE A 119 1.83 -8.18 1.73
CA ILE A 119 1.94 -6.76 1.51
C ILE A 119 0.84 -6.41 0.53
N GLU A 120 -0.27 -5.88 1.03
CA GLU A 120 -1.27 -5.26 0.19
C GLU A 120 -0.67 -3.99 -0.39
N THR A 121 -0.29 -4.02 -1.67
CA THR A 121 -0.10 -2.79 -2.42
C THR A 121 -1.48 -2.26 -2.77
N GLU A 122 -1.91 -1.23 -2.05
CA GLU A 122 -3.13 -0.52 -2.40
C GLU A 122 -3.00 -0.01 -3.84
N LYS A 123 -3.80 -0.58 -4.76
CA LYS A 123 -3.82 -0.20 -6.18
C LYS A 123 -4.12 1.29 -6.36
N PHE A 124 -4.81 1.90 -5.40
CA PHE A 124 -5.22 3.30 -5.41
C PHE A 124 -5.08 3.89 -4.01
N VAL A 125 -4.25 4.92 -3.86
CA VAL A 125 -4.01 5.62 -2.59
C VAL A 125 -4.31 7.10 -2.77
N VAL A 126 -5.02 7.69 -1.82
CA VAL A 126 -5.25 9.15 -1.76
C VAL A 126 -4.62 9.71 -0.50
N THR A 127 -3.63 10.57 -0.67
CA THR A 127 -3.04 11.35 0.43
C THR A 127 -3.52 12.79 0.34
N TRP A 128 -4.01 13.33 1.45
CA TRP A 128 -4.30 14.75 1.58
C TRP A 128 -3.29 15.39 2.54
N THR A 129 -3.03 16.69 2.35
CA THR A 129 -2.22 17.50 3.26
C THR A 129 -2.90 18.84 3.49
N ALA A 130 -3.16 19.15 4.75
CA ALA A 130 -3.69 20.43 5.22
C ALA A 130 -2.67 21.14 6.10
N TYR A 131 -2.87 22.44 6.33
CA TYR A 131 -1.92 23.27 7.05
C TYR A 131 -2.54 23.95 8.26
N LYS A 132 -1.75 24.16 9.31
CA LYS A 132 -2.16 24.80 10.58
C LYS A 132 -1.17 25.86 11.03
N PHE A 133 -1.61 26.64 12.03
CA PHE A 133 -0.93 27.79 12.63
C PHE A 133 -1.02 29.07 11.81
N PRO A 134 -1.07 30.26 12.46
CA PRO A 134 -1.29 31.54 11.80
C PRO A 134 -0.09 32.07 11.00
N ASP A 135 1.13 31.61 11.28
CA ASP A 135 2.31 32.03 10.53
C ASP A 135 2.35 31.35 9.15
N PHE A 136 2.01 32.10 8.10
CA PHE A 136 1.99 31.61 6.72
C PHE A 136 3.34 31.05 6.24
N ASN A 137 4.46 31.60 6.73
CA ASN A 137 5.79 31.14 6.30
C ASN A 137 6.26 29.91 7.07
N ASN A 138 5.61 29.58 8.20
CA ASN A 138 5.98 28.47 9.08
C ASN A 138 4.76 27.60 9.43
N ARG A 139 3.84 27.44 8.48
CA ARG A 139 2.67 26.56 8.65
C ARG A 139 3.15 25.13 8.86
N ALA A 140 2.56 24.44 9.82
CA ALA A 140 2.81 23.01 10.00
C ALA A 140 1.83 22.20 9.15
N SER A 141 2.32 21.18 8.45
CA SER A 141 1.46 20.26 7.71
C SER A 141 0.89 19.18 8.61
N VAL A 142 -0.31 18.71 8.25
CA VAL A 142 -0.92 17.48 8.73
C VAL A 142 -1.36 16.72 7.48
N SER A 143 -0.93 15.47 7.37
CA SER A 143 -1.24 14.62 6.22
C SER A 143 -1.96 13.36 6.67
N GLY A 144 -2.83 12.84 5.81
CA GLY A 144 -3.54 11.60 6.06
C GLY A 144 -3.95 10.91 4.77
N THR A 145 -4.50 9.71 4.93
CA THR A 145 -5.07 8.88 3.87
C THR A 145 -6.53 8.53 4.18
N PHE A 146 -7.17 7.78 3.29
CA PHE A 146 -8.48 7.15 3.50
C PHE A 146 -8.35 5.65 3.23
N GLY A 147 -8.86 4.82 4.14
CA GLY A 147 -8.87 3.37 3.94
C GLY A 147 -10.09 2.84 3.18
N GLY A 148 -11.17 3.62 3.10
CA GLY A 148 -12.42 3.28 2.43
C GLY A 148 -12.49 4.01 1.10
N ILE A 149 -11.85 3.42 0.09
CA ILE A 149 -11.81 3.96 -1.27
C ILE A 149 -12.34 2.91 -2.24
N ASP A 150 -13.42 3.27 -2.94
CA ASP A 150 -13.93 2.52 -4.09
C ASP A 150 -13.52 3.24 -5.37
N TYR A 151 -13.12 2.52 -6.40
CA TYR A 151 -12.71 3.11 -7.67
C TYR A 151 -13.09 2.25 -8.86
N ILE A 152 -13.25 2.91 -10.00
CA ILE A 152 -13.35 2.29 -11.33
C ILE A 152 -12.21 2.87 -12.14
N LEU A 153 -11.36 2.02 -12.69
CA LEU A 153 -10.25 2.38 -13.56
C LEU A 153 -10.37 1.60 -14.87
N ASN A 154 -9.83 2.16 -15.95
CA ASN A 154 -9.67 1.40 -17.18
C ASN A 154 -8.54 0.37 -16.97
N ASN A 155 -8.84 -0.92 -16.99
CA ASN A 155 -7.82 -1.98 -16.90
C ASN A 155 -7.38 -2.50 -18.28
N GLU A 156 -7.98 -1.99 -19.36
CA GLU A 156 -7.68 -2.36 -20.74
C GLU A 156 -6.99 -1.17 -21.44
N TYR A 157 -5.71 -0.94 -21.13
CA TYR A 157 -4.91 0.12 -21.73
C TYR A 157 -3.62 -0.40 -22.36
N SER A 158 -3.14 0.34 -23.38
CA SER A 158 -1.81 0.13 -23.97
C SER A 158 -0.80 1.18 -23.49
N ASN A 159 -1.23 2.42 -23.27
CA ASN A 159 -0.42 3.45 -22.64
C ASN A 159 -0.82 3.54 -21.16
N PRO A 160 0.13 3.48 -20.20
CA PRO A 160 -0.18 3.50 -18.77
C PRO A 160 -1.12 4.62 -18.31
N ILE A 161 -1.09 5.78 -18.95
CA ILE A 161 -1.95 6.90 -18.57
C ILE A 161 -3.43 6.68 -18.90
N ASP A 162 -3.73 5.79 -19.86
CA ASP A 162 -5.11 5.49 -20.26
C ASP A 162 -5.87 4.70 -19.19
N ILE A 163 -5.21 4.30 -18.08
CA ILE A 163 -5.87 3.83 -16.86
C ILE A 163 -6.89 4.84 -16.31
N LEU A 164 -6.70 6.14 -16.62
CA LEU A 164 -7.58 7.24 -16.23
C LEU A 164 -8.84 7.36 -17.12
N GLU A 165 -8.93 6.62 -18.22
CA GLU A 165 -10.09 6.68 -19.10
C GLU A 165 -11.36 6.23 -18.36
N ASN A 166 -12.36 7.11 -18.28
CA ASN A 166 -13.59 6.91 -17.50
C ASN A 166 -13.36 6.61 -16.01
N ALA A 167 -12.20 6.99 -15.47
CA ALA A 167 -11.87 6.69 -14.09
C ALA A 167 -12.75 7.47 -13.11
N THR A 168 -13.24 6.77 -12.09
CA THR A 168 -14.02 7.34 -10.98
C THR A 168 -13.51 6.83 -9.66
N VAL A 169 -13.63 7.64 -8.62
CA VAL A 169 -13.29 7.30 -7.25
C VAL A 169 -14.37 7.80 -6.31
N THR A 170 -14.71 7.00 -5.30
CA THR A 170 -15.56 7.38 -4.17
C THR A 170 -14.80 7.09 -2.89
N ILE A 171 -14.65 8.13 -2.06
CA ILE A 171 -13.92 8.07 -0.80
C ILE A 171 -14.91 8.20 0.35
N ASN A 172 -14.93 7.22 1.23
CA ASN A 172 -15.68 7.30 2.49
C ASN A 172 -14.91 8.18 3.49
N THR A 173 -15.46 9.34 3.83
CA THR A 173 -14.80 10.34 4.70
C THR A 173 -14.57 9.82 6.13
N THR A 174 -15.35 8.85 6.59
CA THR A 174 -15.19 8.23 7.92
C THR A 174 -13.97 7.31 8.01
N SER A 175 -13.38 6.94 6.87
CA SER A 175 -12.21 6.06 6.80
C SER A 175 -10.87 6.79 6.89
N VAL A 176 -10.90 8.09 7.21
CA VAL A 176 -9.70 8.91 7.31
C VAL A 176 -8.72 8.37 8.35
N ASN A 177 -7.43 8.42 8.03
CA ASN A 177 -6.34 7.95 8.89
C ASN A 177 -5.15 8.92 8.84
N VAL A 178 -4.61 9.29 10.01
CA VAL A 178 -3.46 10.21 10.15
C VAL A 178 -2.20 9.46 10.62
N GLY A 179 -2.15 8.14 10.44
CA GLY A 179 -0.94 7.31 10.54
C GLY A 179 -0.30 7.27 11.94
N GLY A 180 -0.39 6.11 12.61
CA GLY A 180 0.36 5.85 13.85
C GLY A 180 -0.02 6.74 15.04
N ASN A 181 -1.16 7.43 14.98
CA ASN A 181 -1.69 8.24 16.07
C ASN A 181 -3.22 8.21 16.09
N ASP A 182 -3.77 7.41 17.00
CA ASP A 182 -5.22 7.17 17.10
C ASP A 182 -5.98 8.44 17.50
N GLU A 183 -5.45 9.24 18.42
CA GLU A 183 -6.07 10.49 18.87
C GLU A 183 -6.19 11.51 17.72
N LYS A 184 -5.11 11.72 16.96
CA LYS A 184 -5.13 12.58 15.77
C LYS A 184 -6.08 12.05 14.71
N THR A 185 -6.11 10.73 14.52
CA THR A 185 -7.03 10.08 13.59
C THR A 185 -8.47 10.32 14.00
N GLN A 186 -8.78 10.21 15.29
CA GLN A 186 -10.14 10.42 15.82
C GLN A 186 -10.58 11.89 15.72
N ASN A 187 -9.70 12.84 16.04
CA ASN A 187 -9.98 14.27 15.86
C ASN A 187 -10.20 14.64 14.39
N THR A 188 -9.44 14.02 13.49
CA THR A 188 -9.57 14.22 12.05
C THR A 188 -10.83 13.54 11.51
N ALA A 189 -11.18 12.36 12.01
CA ALA A 189 -12.44 11.70 11.69
C ALA A 189 -13.65 12.54 12.11
N TYR A 190 -13.58 13.21 13.27
CA TYR A 190 -14.61 14.18 13.66
C TYR A 190 -14.72 15.33 12.66
N PHE A 191 -13.60 15.92 12.23
CA PHE A 191 -13.61 16.96 11.18
C PHE A 191 -14.28 16.46 9.89
N PHE A 192 -13.89 15.28 9.40
CA PHE A 192 -14.46 14.70 8.18
C PHE A 192 -15.93 14.27 8.34
N SER A 193 -16.38 13.95 9.55
CA SER A 193 -17.80 13.63 9.82
C SER A 193 -18.75 14.82 9.66
N LEU A 194 -18.22 16.04 9.58
CA LEU A 194 -18.97 17.27 9.34
C LEU A 194 -19.15 17.57 7.83
N PHE A 195 -18.58 16.74 6.97
CA PHE A 195 -18.81 16.74 5.52
C PHE A 195 -19.86 15.70 5.13
N THR A 196 -20.22 15.65 3.85
CA THR A 196 -20.93 14.48 3.31
C THR A 196 -20.13 13.19 3.54
N PRO A 197 -20.79 12.02 3.70
CA PRO A 197 -20.11 10.75 3.93
C PRO A 197 -19.15 10.34 2.81
N GLU A 198 -19.39 10.86 1.61
CA GLU A 198 -18.65 10.53 0.40
C GLU A 198 -18.04 11.79 -0.23
N ILE A 199 -16.82 11.64 -0.72
CA ILE A 199 -16.18 12.52 -1.70
C ILE A 199 -16.06 11.73 -3.00
N VAL A 200 -16.54 12.30 -4.10
CA VAL A 200 -16.52 11.63 -5.41
C VAL A 200 -15.56 12.38 -6.34
N GLY A 201 -14.69 11.65 -7.04
CA GLY A 201 -13.82 12.16 -8.09
C GLY A 201 -14.14 11.51 -9.42
N ILE A 202 -14.29 12.30 -10.48
CA ILE A 202 -14.54 11.83 -11.85
C ILE A 202 -13.51 12.46 -12.78
N VAL A 203 -12.73 11.65 -13.48
CA VAL A 203 -11.80 12.15 -14.51
C VAL A 203 -12.62 12.61 -15.73
N ASN A 204 -12.58 13.91 -16.03
CA ASN A 204 -13.27 14.47 -17.20
C ASN A 204 -12.41 14.36 -18.46
N SER A 205 -11.11 14.61 -18.32
CA SER A 205 -10.14 14.60 -19.41
C SER A 205 -8.72 14.49 -18.85
N TYR A 206 -7.79 14.01 -19.68
CA TYR A 206 -6.38 13.93 -19.33
C TYR A 206 -5.48 14.10 -20.56
N THR A 207 -4.23 14.45 -20.28
CA THR A 207 -3.08 14.50 -21.19
C THR A 207 -1.91 13.82 -20.49
N VAL A 208 -0.78 13.63 -21.17
CA VAL A 208 0.44 13.07 -20.57
C VAL A 208 0.97 13.81 -19.33
N GLN A 209 0.58 15.07 -19.13
CA GLN A 209 1.06 15.90 -18.02
C GLN A 209 -0.02 16.31 -17.03
N LYS A 210 -1.31 16.20 -17.39
CA LYS A 210 -2.40 16.78 -16.61
C LYS A 210 -3.69 15.99 -16.68
N ALA A 211 -4.44 15.92 -15.59
CA ALA A 211 -5.82 15.45 -15.54
C ALA A 211 -6.73 16.55 -15.01
N LEU A 212 -7.92 16.70 -15.61
CA LEU A 212 -8.99 17.52 -15.07
C LEU A 212 -10.01 16.61 -14.39
N ILE A 213 -10.16 16.76 -13.08
CA ILE A 213 -11.02 15.92 -12.24
C ILE A 213 -12.14 16.77 -11.66
N THR A 214 -13.39 16.32 -11.80
CA THR A 214 -14.51 16.88 -11.03
C THR A 214 -14.53 16.23 -9.65
N PHE A 215 -14.39 17.03 -8.59
CA PHE A 215 -14.67 16.61 -7.22
C PHE A 215 -16.05 17.04 -6.79
N SER A 216 -16.81 16.10 -6.22
CA SER A 216 -18.06 16.38 -5.52
C SER A 216 -17.86 16.13 -4.03
N MET A 217 -18.13 17.15 -3.22
CA MET A 217 -18.08 17.09 -1.76
C MET A 217 -19.09 18.11 -1.21
N ASN A 218 -19.81 17.75 -0.14
CA ASN A 218 -20.90 18.58 0.41
C ASN A 218 -21.99 18.90 -0.61
N GLY A 219 -22.20 18.02 -1.60
CA GLY A 219 -23.14 18.22 -2.70
C GLY A 219 -22.73 19.33 -3.68
N ILE A 220 -21.47 19.79 -3.64
CA ILE A 220 -20.92 20.81 -4.53
C ILE A 220 -19.84 20.19 -5.40
N GLU A 221 -19.92 20.46 -6.70
CA GLU A 221 -18.94 20.03 -7.69
C GLU A 221 -17.95 21.15 -8.00
N GLN A 222 -16.65 20.82 -8.00
CA GLN A 222 -15.57 21.70 -8.45
C GLN A 222 -14.64 20.92 -9.37
N GLN A 223 -14.11 21.59 -10.39
CA GLN A 223 -13.07 21.01 -11.24
C GLN A 223 -11.69 21.40 -10.73
N VAL A 224 -10.83 20.40 -10.56
CA VAL A 224 -9.45 20.57 -10.10
C VAL A 224 -8.53 19.93 -11.11
N GLU A 225 -7.50 20.69 -11.48
CA GLU A 225 -6.44 20.21 -12.35
C GLU A 225 -5.34 19.53 -11.50
N PHE A 226 -4.91 18.36 -11.96
CA PHE A 226 -3.81 17.59 -11.36
C PHE A 226 -2.66 17.51 -12.33
N ASP A 227 -1.45 17.75 -11.86
CA ASP A 227 -0.23 17.41 -12.57
C ASP A 227 0.01 15.90 -12.48
N ILE A 228 0.35 15.29 -13.61
CA ILE A 228 0.59 13.85 -13.75
C ILE A 228 2.09 13.60 -13.83
N THR A 229 2.54 12.62 -13.06
CA THR A 229 3.87 12.04 -13.17
C THR A 229 3.73 10.53 -13.36
N LEU A 230 4.29 10.02 -14.45
CA LEU A 230 4.42 8.58 -14.67
C LEU A 230 5.79 8.14 -14.14
N GLU A 231 5.79 7.28 -13.13
CA GLU A 231 6.97 6.54 -12.68
C GLU A 231 6.91 5.11 -13.24
N GLU A 232 7.97 4.30 -13.03
CA GLU A 232 8.08 2.95 -13.62
C GLU A 232 6.87 2.06 -13.35
N ASN A 233 6.19 2.22 -12.20
CA ASN A 233 5.12 1.33 -11.74
C ASN A 233 3.90 2.03 -11.15
N LYS A 234 3.82 3.35 -11.29
CA LYS A 234 2.72 4.11 -10.75
C LYS A 234 2.47 5.38 -11.53
N LEU A 235 1.20 5.74 -11.59
CA LEU A 235 0.75 7.05 -11.99
C LEU A 235 0.51 7.89 -10.74
N ILE A 236 1.19 9.02 -10.64
CA ILE A 236 1.00 9.98 -9.55
C ILE A 236 0.28 11.19 -10.09
N LEU A 237 -0.81 11.59 -9.43
CA LEU A 237 -1.53 12.83 -9.69
C LEU A 237 -1.35 13.76 -8.49
N ASN A 238 -0.85 14.98 -8.69
CA ASN A 238 -0.74 16.00 -7.66
C ASN A 238 -1.63 17.19 -8.00
N GLY A 239 -2.53 17.54 -7.10
CA GLY A 239 -3.44 18.67 -7.26
C GLY A 239 -3.59 19.45 -5.96
N SER A 240 -4.25 20.60 -6.04
CA SER A 240 -4.57 21.40 -4.87
C SER A 240 -5.98 21.97 -4.99
N VAL A 241 -6.67 22.02 -3.86
CA VAL A 241 -7.87 22.85 -3.70
C VAL A 241 -7.38 24.11 -2.98
N PRO A 242 -7.32 25.27 -3.65
CA PRO A 242 -6.75 26.48 -3.06
C PRO A 242 -7.67 27.12 -2.01
N ASP A 243 -8.97 26.81 -2.06
CA ASP A 243 -9.96 27.36 -1.14
C ASP A 243 -11.09 26.36 -0.88
N MET A 244 -11.10 25.76 0.32
CA MET A 244 -12.15 24.84 0.76
C MET A 244 -13.52 25.51 1.00
N ASN A 245 -13.60 26.84 1.01
CA ASN A 245 -14.90 27.53 1.03
C ASN A 245 -15.74 27.22 -0.22
N LEU A 246 -15.10 26.82 -1.33
CA LEU A 246 -15.77 26.36 -2.54
C LEU A 246 -16.63 25.10 -2.33
N PHE A 247 -16.40 24.37 -1.24
CA PHE A 247 -17.16 23.18 -0.84
C PHE A 247 -17.98 23.40 0.44
N ASN A 248 -18.27 24.65 0.82
CA ASN A 248 -19.04 24.97 2.03
C ASN A 248 -18.52 24.30 3.32
N TRP A 249 -17.20 24.23 3.49
CA TRP A 249 -16.56 23.56 4.64
C TRP A 249 -16.73 24.25 6.01
N GLN A 250 -17.48 25.36 6.10
CA GLN A 250 -17.55 26.20 7.30
C GLN A 250 -17.96 25.42 8.57
N SER A 251 -18.92 24.50 8.45
CA SER A 251 -19.34 23.66 9.59
C SER A 251 -18.19 22.80 10.12
N ALA A 252 -17.35 22.27 9.23
CA ALA A 252 -16.17 21.51 9.62
C ALA A 252 -15.08 22.39 10.25
N TYR A 253 -14.87 23.58 9.69
CA TYR A 253 -13.96 24.59 10.26
C TYR A 253 -14.36 24.99 11.68
N ASP A 254 -15.63 25.32 11.91
CA ASP A 254 -16.16 25.72 13.22
C ASP A 254 -16.11 24.56 14.23
N GLY A 255 -16.50 23.35 13.79
CA GLY A 255 -16.41 22.14 14.60
C GLY A 255 -14.97 21.82 15.01
N PHE A 256 -14.02 22.01 14.10
CA PHE A 256 -12.60 21.82 14.37
C PHE A 256 -12.06 22.77 15.44
N ALA A 257 -12.41 24.06 15.36
CA ALA A 257 -11.98 25.06 16.35
C ALA A 257 -12.38 24.68 17.77
N THR A 258 -13.50 23.96 17.93
CA THR A 258 -13.98 23.47 19.22
C THR A 258 -13.14 22.33 19.80
N VAL A 259 -12.63 21.43 18.96
CA VAL A 259 -11.89 20.22 19.41
C VAL A 259 -10.38 20.47 19.47
N CYS A 260 -9.85 21.21 18.51
CA CYS A 260 -8.40 21.33 18.29
C CYS A 260 -7.93 22.79 18.16
N GLY A 261 -8.81 23.77 18.35
CA GLY A 261 -8.50 25.19 18.14
C GLY A 261 -7.30 25.66 18.95
N GLU A 262 -7.24 25.35 20.25
CA GLU A 262 -6.09 25.77 21.09
C GLU A 262 -4.78 25.15 20.61
N TYR A 263 -4.77 23.85 20.30
CA TYR A 263 -3.60 23.14 19.77
C TYR A 263 -3.13 23.69 18.42
N HIS A 264 -4.01 24.34 17.66
CA HIS A 264 -3.75 24.89 16.34
C HIS A 264 -3.66 26.43 16.33
N GLN A 265 -3.66 27.07 17.50
CA GLN A 265 -3.67 28.54 17.64
C GLN A 265 -4.81 29.20 16.84
N GLN A 266 -5.97 28.54 16.83
CA GLN A 266 -7.19 28.99 16.16
C GLN A 266 -7.06 29.19 14.64
N LYS A 267 -6.07 28.54 13.99
CA LYS A 267 -5.92 28.59 12.53
C LYS A 267 -5.71 27.22 11.91
N VAL A 268 -6.59 26.90 10.97
CA VAL A 268 -6.39 25.93 9.90
C VAL A 268 -6.55 26.69 8.58
N TRP A 269 -5.79 26.30 7.58
CA TRP A 269 -5.83 26.94 6.27
C TRP A 269 -6.80 26.23 5.34
N GLU A 270 -7.41 27.04 4.48
CA GLU A 270 -8.40 26.64 3.48
C GLU A 270 -7.79 25.93 2.28
N ASP A 271 -6.47 25.99 2.08
CA ASP A 271 -5.80 25.25 1.02
C ASP A 271 -5.44 23.83 1.45
N ILE A 272 -5.73 22.87 0.58
CA ILE A 272 -5.34 21.47 0.74
C ILE A 272 -4.58 20.99 -0.51
N THR A 273 -3.57 20.16 -0.28
CA THR A 273 -2.87 19.42 -1.34
C THR A 273 -3.40 17.99 -1.37
N VAL A 274 -3.61 17.46 -2.56
CA VAL A 274 -4.07 16.09 -2.80
C VAL A 274 -3.08 15.39 -3.70
N LYS A 275 -2.65 14.21 -3.28
CA LYS A 275 -1.82 13.29 -4.06
C LYS A 275 -2.58 11.99 -4.24
N ILE A 276 -2.71 11.53 -5.47
CA ILE A 276 -3.29 10.24 -5.81
C ILE A 276 -2.19 9.38 -6.40
N GLU A 277 -2.03 8.16 -5.91
CA GLU A 277 -1.11 7.17 -6.45
C GLU A 277 -1.90 5.97 -6.95
N ILE A 278 -1.70 5.62 -8.22
CA ILE A 278 -2.32 4.46 -8.85
C ILE A 278 -1.21 3.53 -9.29
N SER A 279 -1.10 2.35 -8.67
CA SER A 279 -0.16 1.32 -9.15
C SER A 279 -0.58 0.88 -10.55
N LEU A 280 0.37 0.62 -11.45
CA LEU A 280 0.10 0.22 -12.85
C LEU A 280 0.13 -1.29 -13.00
#